data_AF-A0A8T6DXL5-F1
#
_entry.id   AF-A0A8T6DXL5-F1
#
_cell.length_a   1.000
_cell.length_b   1.000
_cell.length_c   1.000
_cell.angle_alpha   90.00
_cell.angle_beta   90.00
_cell.angle_gamma   90.00
#
_symmetry.space_group_name_H-M   'P 1'
#
loop_
_entity.id
_entity.type
_entity.pdbx_description
1 polymer ?
#
loop_
_entity_poly.entity_id
_entity_poly.type
_entity_poly.pdbx_seq_one_letter_code
_entity_poly.pdbx_strand_id
1 'polypeptide(L)'
;MNLQKLKFDCLIPALGLAAMLAAGNAAADGPIGDHVNDLQAHLLEYGDEVVWLIEQFDGIVDTYESGGLAASNPEAVMEHWEAVIFHDAIETNYIPIYASIWQGLFGVRQAIEAEAPVADVRVQQAMLEQSLWQALGAVKMAAQFQQRGLTAVIEVTEATTPTETLDEIKQRLDRVVAKYAEQLPEEATSIVFDAYLTRFEGVEGMLIEQDADLVVDLEVDFNVTLPQAMESGASLDNVRGVVQAMQSKLDRAKSLLEEAEQDRASVF
;
A
#
# COMPACT_ATOMS: atom_id res chain seq x y z
N MET A 1 -63.92 -32.46 20.09
CA MET A 1 -64.33 -32.21 21.48
C MET A 1 -63.11 -32.42 22.38
N ASN A 2 -62.98 -31.58 23.40
CA ASN A 2 -61.92 -31.50 24.42
C ASN A 2 -60.56 -30.89 24.09
N LEU A 3 -60.49 -29.58 24.37
CA LEU A 3 -59.32 -28.87 24.90
C LEU A 3 -58.96 -29.38 26.32
N GLN A 4 -57.67 -29.56 26.62
CA GLN A 4 -57.13 -29.33 27.97
C GLN A 4 -55.70 -28.74 27.93
N LYS A 5 -55.66 -27.43 28.18
CA LYS A 5 -54.76 -26.62 29.04
C LYS A 5 -53.23 -26.86 29.06
N LEU A 6 -52.54 -25.84 28.51
CA LEU A 6 -51.41 -25.05 29.04
C LEU A 6 -50.43 -25.67 30.06
N LYS A 7 -49.14 -25.64 29.69
CA LYS A 7 -48.07 -25.12 30.55
C LYS A 7 -47.20 -24.15 29.73
N PHE A 8 -47.10 -22.92 30.23
CA PHE A 8 -46.09 -21.94 29.83
C PHE A 8 -44.81 -22.31 30.56
N ASP A 9 -43.72 -22.55 29.82
CA ASP A 9 -42.37 -22.34 30.32
C ASP A 9 -41.60 -21.56 29.25
N CYS A 10 -41.11 -20.41 29.70
CA CYS A 10 -40.28 -19.44 29.01
C CYS A 10 -38.88 -20.04 28.75
N LEU A 11 -38.33 -19.91 27.53
CA LEU A 11 -36.88 -19.83 27.28
C LEU A 11 -36.59 -19.45 25.81
N ILE A 12 -36.29 -18.15 25.63
CA ILE A 12 -35.27 -17.52 24.76
C ILE A 12 -35.08 -18.07 23.33
N PRO A 13 -35.37 -17.28 22.26
CA PRO A 13 -34.85 -17.58 20.93
C PRO A 13 -33.38 -17.17 20.85
N ALA A 14 -32.47 -18.14 20.69
CA ALA A 14 -31.11 -17.86 20.26
C ALA A 14 -31.13 -17.46 18.78
N LEU A 15 -31.07 -16.16 18.50
CA LEU A 15 -30.66 -15.64 17.20
C LEU A 15 -29.20 -16.01 16.98
N GLY A 16 -28.94 -17.06 16.20
CA GLY A 16 -27.63 -17.27 15.59
C GLY A 16 -27.64 -16.66 14.19
N LEU A 17 -27.40 -15.36 14.09
CA LEU A 17 -27.09 -14.73 12.81
C LEU A 17 -25.60 -14.97 12.53
N ALA A 18 -25.29 -16.05 11.83
CA ALA A 18 -23.96 -16.27 11.28
C ALA A 18 -23.79 -15.28 10.11
N ALA A 19 -23.20 -14.12 10.39
CA ALA A 19 -22.68 -13.25 9.34
C ALA A 19 -21.45 -13.94 8.75
N MET A 20 -21.63 -14.61 7.60
CA MET A 20 -20.50 -14.91 6.74
C MET A 20 -20.05 -13.58 6.14
N LEU A 21 -18.94 -13.05 6.65
CA LEU A 21 -18.18 -12.03 5.93
C LEU A 21 -17.61 -12.73 4.70
N ALA A 22 -18.24 -12.51 3.55
CA ALA A 22 -17.60 -12.76 2.28
C ALA A 22 -16.50 -11.70 2.14
N ALA A 23 -15.24 -12.11 2.26
CA ALA A 23 -14.13 -11.30 1.79
C ALA A 23 -14.31 -11.16 0.28
N GLY A 24 -14.78 -10.00 -0.16
CA GLY A 24 -14.57 -9.59 -1.54
C GLY A 24 -13.08 -9.33 -1.72
N ASN A 25 -12.53 -9.65 -2.90
CA ASN A 25 -11.23 -9.13 -3.29
C ASN A 25 -11.36 -7.60 -3.35
N ALA A 26 -10.99 -6.93 -2.27
CA ALA A 26 -10.75 -5.49 -2.28
C ALA A 26 -9.38 -5.31 -2.92
N ALA A 27 -9.32 -4.54 -4.00
CA ALA A 27 -8.07 -4.05 -4.54
C ALA A 27 -7.60 -2.86 -3.69
N ALA A 28 -6.27 -2.72 -3.54
CA ALA A 28 -5.59 -1.72 -2.71
C ALA A 28 -5.95 -0.25 -3.04
N ASP A 29 -6.34 0.07 -4.28
CA ASP A 29 -6.43 1.46 -4.77
C ASP A 29 -7.86 1.92 -4.99
N GLY A 30 -8.65 1.90 -3.91
CA GLY A 30 -9.92 2.60 -3.87
C GLY A 30 -9.72 4.12 -4.08
N PRO A 31 -10.72 4.86 -4.58
CA PRO A 31 -10.61 6.31 -4.69
C PRO A 31 -10.29 6.91 -3.31
N ILE A 32 -9.19 7.67 -3.20
CA ILE A 32 -8.78 8.42 -2.00
C ILE A 32 -10.03 8.92 -1.28
N GLY A 33 -10.33 8.31 -0.13
CA GLY A 33 -11.60 8.53 0.51
C GLY A 33 -11.69 9.95 1.08
N ASP A 34 -12.92 10.49 1.20
CA ASP A 34 -13.17 11.83 1.76
C ASP A 34 -12.52 12.02 3.16
N HIS A 35 -12.23 10.93 3.87
CA HIS A 35 -11.56 10.91 5.17
C HIS A 35 -10.18 11.59 5.17
N VAL A 36 -9.45 11.66 4.04
CA VAL A 36 -8.15 12.36 3.99
C VAL A 36 -8.31 13.88 4.12
N ASN A 37 -9.48 14.42 3.76
CA ASN A 37 -9.83 15.83 3.90
C ASN A 37 -10.52 16.14 5.25
N ASP A 38 -10.81 15.11 6.06
CA ASP A 38 -11.34 15.22 7.43
C ASP A 38 -10.57 14.32 8.42
N LEU A 39 -9.25 14.45 8.44
CA LEU A 39 -8.36 13.59 9.22
C LEU A 39 -8.74 13.56 10.70
N GLN A 40 -9.23 14.68 11.24
CA GLN A 40 -9.60 14.78 12.65
C GLN A 40 -10.73 13.82 13.02
N ALA A 41 -11.76 13.71 12.16
CA ALA A 41 -12.91 12.85 12.45
C ALA A 41 -12.52 11.36 12.51
N HIS A 42 -11.46 10.99 11.78
CA HIS A 42 -11.02 9.60 11.62
C HIS A 42 -9.79 9.21 12.47
N LEU A 43 -9.24 10.11 13.30
CA LEU A 43 -8.05 9.81 14.13
C LEU A 43 -8.21 8.60 15.07
N LEU A 44 -9.43 8.31 15.52
CA LEU A 44 -9.69 7.12 16.34
C LEU A 44 -9.63 5.85 15.50
N GLU A 45 -10.27 5.86 14.33
CA GLU A 45 -10.28 4.76 13.37
C GLU A 45 -8.86 4.42 12.93
N TYR A 46 -8.06 5.41 12.48
CA TYR A 46 -6.65 5.21 12.16
C TYR A 46 -5.83 4.64 13.33
N GLY A 47 -6.16 5.04 14.56
CA GLY A 47 -5.50 4.53 15.75
C GLY A 47 -5.81 3.05 16.00
N ASP A 48 -7.07 2.67 15.84
CA ASP A 48 -7.55 1.30 15.99
C ASP A 48 -6.99 0.40 14.85
N GLU A 49 -6.94 0.91 13.62
CA GLU A 49 -6.36 0.23 12.46
C GLU A 49 -4.86 -0.05 12.64
N VAL A 50 -4.07 0.91 13.13
CA VAL A 50 -2.65 0.69 13.43
C VAL A 50 -2.45 -0.40 14.47
N VAL A 51 -3.26 -0.40 15.54
CA VAL A 51 -3.18 -1.44 16.57
C VAL A 51 -3.54 -2.80 15.96
N TRP A 52 -4.61 -2.86 15.16
CA TRP A 52 -5.06 -4.07 14.51
C TRP A 52 -4.01 -4.63 13.53
N LEU A 53 -3.37 -3.78 12.72
CA LEU A 53 -2.28 -4.17 11.81
C LEU A 53 -1.12 -4.81 12.59
N ILE A 54 -0.69 -4.18 13.68
CA ILE A 54 0.39 -4.70 14.53
C ILE A 54 0.02 -6.07 15.09
N GLU A 55 -1.22 -6.25 15.56
CA GLU A 55 -1.72 -7.54 16.04
C GLU A 55 -1.75 -8.61 14.94
N GLN A 56 -2.14 -8.25 13.71
CA GLN A 56 -2.13 -9.20 12.59
C GLN A 56 -0.70 -9.61 12.20
N PHE A 57 0.21 -8.65 12.10
CA PHE A 57 1.60 -8.91 11.74
C PHE A 57 2.32 -9.74 12.81
N ASP A 58 2.04 -9.49 14.09
CA ASP A 58 2.54 -10.33 15.18
C ASP A 58 2.03 -11.78 15.07
N GLY A 59 0.74 -11.95 14.77
CA GLY A 59 0.14 -13.27 14.53
C GLY A 59 0.77 -14.03 13.35
N ILE A 60 1.12 -13.33 12.26
CA ILE A 60 1.82 -13.93 11.11
C ILE A 60 3.21 -14.40 11.53
N VAL A 61 3.98 -13.58 12.25
CA VAL A 61 5.34 -13.93 12.69
C VAL A 61 5.32 -15.02 13.77
N ASP A 62 4.36 -15.03 14.69
CA ASP A 62 4.14 -16.11 15.66
C ASP A 62 3.84 -17.46 14.97
N THR A 63 3.04 -17.42 13.92
CA THR A 63 2.71 -18.60 13.11
C THR A 63 3.96 -19.11 12.38
N TYR A 64 4.79 -18.21 11.84
CA TYR A 64 6.08 -18.57 11.26
C TYR A 64 7.04 -19.16 12.30
N GLU A 65 7.15 -18.58 13.49
CA GLU A 65 8.02 -19.05 14.57
C GLU A 65 7.66 -20.48 15.03
N SER A 66 6.36 -20.79 15.08
CA SER A 66 5.87 -22.08 15.56
C SER A 66 5.75 -23.17 14.48
N GLY A 67 5.51 -22.79 13.22
CA GLY A 67 5.18 -23.71 12.13
C GLY A 67 6.00 -23.56 10.85
N GLY A 68 6.89 -22.58 10.78
CA GLY A 68 7.70 -22.27 9.58
C GLY A 68 6.88 -21.76 8.41
N LEU A 69 7.53 -21.61 7.25
CA LEU A 69 6.94 -21.04 6.03
C LEU A 69 5.63 -21.74 5.61
N ALA A 70 5.57 -23.07 5.74
CA ALA A 70 4.40 -23.85 5.33
C ALA A 70 3.15 -23.60 6.18
N ALA A 71 3.31 -23.07 7.39
CA ALA A 71 2.19 -22.72 8.28
C ALA A 71 1.85 -21.22 8.22
N SER A 72 2.82 -20.37 7.89
CA SER A 72 2.61 -18.93 7.73
C SER A 72 2.03 -18.59 6.36
N ASN A 73 1.15 -17.58 6.30
CA ASN A 73 0.75 -16.94 5.05
C ASN A 73 1.44 -15.56 4.93
N PRO A 74 2.68 -15.47 4.43
CA PRO A 74 3.40 -14.19 4.38
C PRO A 74 2.75 -13.17 3.41
N GLU A 75 1.93 -13.62 2.47
CA GLU A 75 1.14 -12.75 1.58
C GLU A 75 0.06 -11.96 2.32
N ALA A 76 -0.45 -12.50 3.44
CA ALA A 76 -1.45 -11.83 4.28
C ALA A 76 -0.95 -10.50 4.87
N VAL A 77 0.38 -10.27 4.91
CA VAL A 77 0.93 -8.97 5.30
C VAL A 77 0.41 -7.86 4.39
N MET A 78 0.30 -8.13 3.08
CA MET A 78 -0.25 -7.18 2.10
C MET A 78 -1.77 -7.08 2.23
N GLU A 79 -2.46 -8.22 2.31
CA GLU A 79 -3.92 -8.26 2.45
C GLU A 79 -4.40 -7.46 3.68
N HIS A 80 -3.67 -7.50 4.79
CA HIS A 80 -4.01 -6.73 6.00
C HIS A 80 -3.70 -5.25 5.84
N TRP A 81 -2.59 -4.89 5.19
CA TRP A 81 -2.27 -3.51 4.89
C TRP A 81 -3.37 -2.85 4.04
N GLU A 82 -3.83 -3.55 3.00
CA GLU A 82 -4.89 -3.08 2.09
C GLU A 82 -6.29 -3.07 2.73
N ALA A 83 -6.46 -3.69 3.90
CA ALA A 83 -7.76 -3.79 4.56
C ALA A 83 -8.13 -2.54 5.38
N VAL A 84 -7.23 -1.57 5.53
CA VAL A 84 -7.41 -0.42 6.42
C VAL A 84 -7.35 0.90 5.66
N ILE A 85 -8.16 1.89 6.01
CA ILE A 85 -8.15 3.19 5.30
C ILE A 85 -6.97 4.09 5.72
N PHE A 86 -6.22 3.67 6.73
CA PHE A 86 -5.06 4.40 7.24
C PHE A 86 -3.97 4.62 6.16
N HIS A 87 -3.82 3.71 5.19
CA HIS A 87 -2.78 3.84 4.16
C HIS A 87 -2.95 5.11 3.32
N ASP A 88 -4.16 5.40 2.84
CA ASP A 88 -4.54 6.61 2.10
C ASP A 88 -4.16 7.89 2.88
N ALA A 89 -4.36 7.90 4.21
CA ALA A 89 -4.08 9.07 5.04
C ALA A 89 -2.57 9.38 5.12
N ILE A 90 -1.72 8.37 4.99
CA ILE A 90 -0.26 8.52 5.05
C ILE A 90 0.27 8.87 3.67
N GLU A 91 -0.18 8.14 2.65
CA GLU A 91 0.13 8.36 1.24
C GLU A 91 -0.04 9.84 0.86
N THR A 92 -1.16 10.42 1.29
CA THR A 92 -1.52 11.81 0.99
C THR A 92 -0.81 12.88 1.84
N ASN A 93 -0.27 12.53 3.01
CA ASN A 93 0.26 13.52 3.96
C ASN A 93 1.76 13.39 4.27
N TYR A 94 2.33 12.18 4.17
CA TYR A 94 3.69 11.88 4.66
C TYR A 94 4.38 10.74 3.90
N ILE A 95 4.70 11.02 2.65
CA ILE A 95 5.33 10.10 1.69
C ILE A 95 6.59 9.37 2.20
N PRO A 96 7.57 10.03 2.85
CA PRO A 96 8.77 9.33 3.32
C PRO A 96 8.46 8.25 4.38
N ILE A 97 7.36 8.42 5.12
CA ILE A 97 6.93 7.44 6.11
C ILE A 97 6.17 6.30 5.43
N TYR A 98 5.34 6.59 4.42
CA TYR A 98 4.67 5.58 3.58
C TYR A 98 5.66 4.56 3.03
N ALA A 99 6.77 5.04 2.46
CA ALA A 99 7.84 4.18 1.96
C ALA A 99 8.49 3.31 3.04
N SER A 100 8.69 3.86 4.24
CA SER A 100 9.26 3.10 5.36
C SER A 100 8.32 1.96 5.80
N ILE A 101 7.00 2.17 5.70
CA ILE A 101 6.01 1.11 5.95
C ILE A 101 6.13 0.02 4.89
N TRP A 102 6.14 0.38 3.61
CA TRP A 102 6.33 -0.58 2.50
C TRP A 102 7.62 -1.39 2.64
N GLN A 103 8.73 -0.75 3.00
CA GLN A 103 9.99 -1.43 3.28
C GLN A 103 9.83 -2.43 4.45
N GLY A 104 9.09 -2.07 5.50
CA GLY A 104 8.80 -2.97 6.62
C GLY A 104 7.90 -4.14 6.23
N LEU A 105 6.83 -3.91 5.47
CA LEU A 105 5.89 -4.94 4.98
C LEU A 105 6.63 -6.00 4.16
N PHE A 106 7.39 -5.56 3.15
CA PHE A 106 8.19 -6.47 2.35
C PHE A 106 9.36 -7.06 3.11
N GLY A 107 9.96 -6.34 4.04
CA GLY A 107 11.01 -6.86 4.91
C GLY A 107 10.53 -8.08 5.69
N VAL A 108 9.35 -8.02 6.30
CA VAL A 108 8.73 -9.14 7.01
C VAL A 108 8.40 -10.28 6.04
N ARG A 109 7.68 -9.98 4.96
CA ARG A 109 7.25 -10.97 3.96
C ARG A 109 8.45 -11.73 3.37
N GLN A 110 9.44 -11.01 2.84
CA GLN A 110 10.60 -11.61 2.19
C GLN A 110 11.48 -12.38 3.18
N ALA A 111 11.60 -11.92 4.43
CA ALA A 111 12.35 -12.65 5.44
C ALA A 111 11.68 -13.99 5.78
N ILE A 112 10.35 -14.04 5.84
CA ILE A 112 9.59 -15.29 6.02
C ILE A 112 9.73 -16.20 4.79
N GLU A 113 9.53 -15.66 3.58
CA GLU A 113 9.65 -16.41 2.32
C GLU A 113 11.05 -16.99 2.10
N ALA A 114 12.09 -16.28 2.57
CA ALA A 114 13.48 -16.74 2.54
C ALA A 114 13.84 -17.72 3.68
N GLU A 115 12.87 -18.11 4.51
CA GLU A 115 13.07 -18.95 5.70
C GLU A 115 14.17 -18.40 6.64
N ALA A 116 14.24 -17.07 6.78
CA ALA A 116 15.23 -16.42 7.62
C ALA A 116 15.06 -16.79 9.11
N PRO A 117 16.12 -16.72 9.93
CA PRO A 117 16.00 -16.90 11.38
C PRO A 117 14.90 -16.00 11.97
N VAL A 118 14.10 -16.54 12.89
CA VAL A 118 12.99 -15.78 13.53
C VAL A 118 13.46 -14.44 14.10
N ALA A 119 14.67 -14.39 14.66
CA ALA A 119 15.25 -13.14 15.17
C ALA A 119 15.38 -12.06 14.09
N ASP A 120 15.73 -12.44 12.85
CA ASP A 120 15.87 -11.51 11.73
C ASP A 120 14.50 -11.05 11.21
N VAL A 121 13.50 -11.95 11.19
CA VAL A 121 12.10 -11.59 10.89
C VAL A 121 11.56 -10.59 11.91
N ARG A 122 11.83 -10.81 13.21
CA ARG A 122 11.42 -9.90 14.29
C ARG A 122 12.09 -8.52 14.20
N VAL A 123 13.30 -8.44 13.64
CA VAL A 123 13.94 -7.14 13.35
C VAL A 123 13.14 -6.37 12.29
N GLN A 124 12.73 -7.05 11.20
CA GLN A 124 11.90 -6.43 10.17
C GLN A 124 10.53 -6.03 10.71
N GLN A 125 9.90 -6.88 11.54
CA GLN A 125 8.63 -6.57 12.22
C GLN A 125 8.76 -5.32 13.09
N ALA A 126 9.81 -5.22 13.91
CA ALA A 126 10.01 -4.06 14.77
C ALA A 126 10.20 -2.75 13.97
N MET A 127 10.85 -2.81 12.80
CA MET A 127 10.97 -1.67 11.90
C MET A 127 9.60 -1.26 11.34
N LEU A 128 8.80 -2.23 10.88
CA LEU A 128 7.44 -2.00 10.41
C LEU A 128 6.56 -1.36 11.49
N GLU A 129 6.55 -1.92 12.71
CA GLU A 129 5.79 -1.37 13.83
C GLU A 129 6.21 0.07 14.16
N GLN A 130 7.51 0.35 14.15
CA GLN A 130 8.01 1.70 14.35
C GLN A 130 7.51 2.67 13.27
N SER A 131 7.53 2.26 12.00
CA SER A 131 7.04 3.06 10.88
C SER A 131 5.53 3.33 11.00
N LEU A 132 4.72 2.33 11.38
CA LEU A 132 3.28 2.52 11.62
C LEU A 132 3.00 3.53 12.74
N TRP A 133 3.74 3.46 13.85
CA TRP A 133 3.58 4.43 14.94
C TRP A 133 4.04 5.85 14.54
N GLN A 134 5.13 5.96 13.78
CA GLN A 134 5.59 7.24 13.23
C GLN A 134 4.55 7.84 12.29
N ALA A 135 3.95 7.01 11.43
CA ALA A 135 2.91 7.41 10.50
C ALA A 135 1.67 7.92 11.23
N LEU A 136 1.24 7.23 12.29
CA LEU A 136 0.10 7.67 13.10
C LEU A 136 0.38 9.02 13.78
N GLY A 137 1.62 9.21 14.24
CA GLY A 137 2.09 10.48 14.77
C GLY A 137 2.04 11.61 13.73
N ALA A 138 2.44 11.29 12.49
CA ALA A 138 2.43 12.22 11.38
C ALA A 138 0.99 12.59 10.98
N VAL A 139 0.09 11.62 10.82
CA VAL A 139 -1.34 11.86 10.54
C VAL A 139 -1.99 12.72 11.64
N LYS A 140 -1.68 12.48 12.92
CA LYS A 140 -2.15 13.34 14.04
C LYS A 140 -1.65 14.77 13.91
N MET A 141 -0.42 14.98 13.44
CA MET A 141 0.12 16.31 13.17
C MET A 141 -0.54 16.96 11.96
N ALA A 142 -0.74 16.23 10.86
CA ALA A 142 -1.47 16.72 9.68
C ALA A 142 -2.90 17.13 10.04
N ALA A 143 -3.62 16.34 10.84
CA ALA A 143 -4.96 16.69 11.33
C ALA A 143 -4.97 18.05 12.09
N GLN A 144 -3.96 18.31 12.92
CA GLN A 144 -3.83 19.60 13.61
C GLN A 144 -3.54 20.76 12.64
N PHE A 145 -2.77 20.54 11.59
CA PHE A 145 -2.52 21.54 10.56
C PHE A 145 -3.75 21.77 9.68
N GLN A 146 -4.48 20.71 9.33
CA GLN A 146 -5.73 20.78 8.57
C GLN A 146 -6.79 21.59 9.32
N GLN A 147 -6.99 21.35 10.61
CA GLN A 147 -7.88 22.17 11.46
C GLN A 147 -7.54 23.66 11.49
N ARG A 148 -6.25 23.99 11.35
CA ARG A 148 -5.76 25.37 11.33
C ARG A 148 -5.80 25.99 9.93
N GLY A 149 -6.26 25.25 8.92
CA GLY A 149 -6.23 25.67 7.52
C GLY A 149 -4.81 25.81 6.97
N LEU A 150 -3.85 25.05 7.52
CA LEU A 150 -2.43 25.10 7.15
C LEU A 150 -2.04 24.00 6.15
N THR A 151 -2.96 23.12 5.77
CA THR A 151 -2.79 22.14 4.69
C THR A 151 -3.57 22.61 3.46
N ALA A 152 -3.04 22.34 2.27
CA ALA A 152 -3.81 22.50 1.05
C ALA A 152 -4.97 21.48 1.04
N VAL A 153 -6.09 21.86 0.42
CA VAL A 153 -7.07 20.85 -0.02
C VAL A 153 -6.39 20.06 -1.12
N ILE A 154 -6.42 18.74 -1.04
CA ILE A 154 -5.84 17.89 -2.08
C ILE A 154 -6.72 18.03 -3.32
N GLU A 155 -6.23 18.79 -4.30
CA GLU A 155 -6.86 18.91 -5.61
C GLU A 155 -6.51 17.69 -6.46
N VAL A 156 -7.54 17.07 -7.04
CA VAL A 156 -7.38 16.02 -8.04
C VAL A 156 -6.76 16.65 -9.28
N THR A 157 -5.53 16.26 -9.63
CA THR A 157 -4.90 16.70 -10.88
C THR A 157 -5.59 16.05 -12.07
N GLU A 158 -5.94 16.84 -13.09
CA GLU A 158 -6.30 16.29 -14.40
C GLU A 158 -5.07 15.63 -15.02
N ALA A 159 -5.13 14.32 -15.20
CA ALA A 159 -4.12 13.56 -15.91
C ALA A 159 -4.08 14.01 -17.39
N THR A 160 -2.86 14.16 -17.92
CA THR A 160 -2.59 13.86 -19.32
C THR A 160 -3.05 12.43 -19.62
N THR A 161 -3.15 12.02 -20.88
CA THR A 161 -3.63 10.66 -21.19
C THR A 161 -2.83 9.62 -20.40
N PRO A 162 -3.42 8.47 -20.01
CA PRO A 162 -2.74 7.49 -19.16
C PRO A 162 -1.36 7.07 -19.69
N THR A 163 -1.22 7.00 -21.01
CA THR A 163 0.01 6.69 -21.73
C THR A 163 1.04 7.83 -21.67
N GLU A 164 0.62 9.10 -21.70
CA GLU A 164 1.49 10.27 -21.46
C GLU A 164 1.96 10.33 -20.01
N THR A 165 1.12 9.94 -19.05
CA THR A 165 1.48 9.86 -17.64
C THR A 165 2.62 8.86 -17.42
N LEU A 166 2.56 7.69 -18.07
CA LEU A 166 3.66 6.71 -18.04
C LEU A 166 4.97 7.25 -18.64
N ASP A 167 4.91 8.04 -19.72
CA ASP A 167 6.09 8.68 -20.29
C ASP A 167 6.72 9.71 -19.33
N GLU A 168 5.90 10.49 -18.61
CA GLU A 168 6.37 11.43 -17.59
C GLU A 168 7.07 10.70 -16.43
N ILE A 169 6.53 9.57 -15.98
CA ILE A 169 7.14 8.73 -14.96
C ILE A 169 8.53 8.26 -15.40
N LYS A 170 8.68 7.79 -16.65
CA LYS A 170 9.98 7.36 -17.18
C LYS A 170 11.02 8.49 -17.16
N GLN A 171 10.63 9.70 -17.57
CA GLN A 171 11.51 10.87 -17.52
C GLN A 171 11.93 11.24 -16.09
N ARG A 172 11.03 11.09 -15.12
CA ARG A 172 11.33 11.31 -13.71
C ARG A 172 12.31 10.25 -13.19
N LEU A 173 12.16 8.99 -13.57
CA LEU A 173 13.13 7.94 -13.23
C LEU A 173 14.53 8.20 -13.83
N ASP A 174 14.63 8.73 -15.06
CA ASP A 174 15.92 9.18 -15.60
C ASP A 174 16.55 10.28 -14.72
N ARG A 175 15.72 11.18 -14.19
CA ARG A 175 16.14 12.24 -13.27
C ARG A 175 16.61 11.69 -11.92
N VAL A 176 16.01 10.60 -11.42
CA VAL A 176 16.48 9.89 -10.22
C VAL A 176 17.92 9.43 -10.41
N VAL A 177 18.23 8.76 -11.53
CA VAL A 177 19.60 8.31 -11.84
C VAL A 177 20.56 9.49 -11.90
N ALA A 178 20.15 10.61 -12.52
CA ALA A 178 20.95 11.82 -12.61
C ALA A 178 21.23 12.42 -11.22
N LYS A 179 20.21 12.55 -10.35
CA LYS A 179 20.35 13.06 -8.99
C LYS A 179 21.19 12.16 -8.09
N TYR A 180 21.04 10.86 -8.25
CA TYR A 180 21.90 9.91 -7.57
C TYR A 180 23.36 10.04 -8.02
N ALA A 181 23.62 10.22 -9.32
CA ALA A 181 24.97 10.48 -9.86
C ALA A 181 25.58 11.81 -9.37
N GLU A 182 24.75 12.83 -9.12
CA GLU A 182 25.13 14.12 -8.52
C GLU A 182 25.46 14.01 -7.02
N GLN A 183 25.35 12.82 -6.41
CA GLN A 183 25.47 12.60 -4.95
C GLN A 183 24.39 13.33 -4.15
N LEU A 184 23.17 13.42 -4.70
CA LEU A 184 21.99 13.99 -4.05
C LEU A 184 20.94 12.90 -3.81
N PRO A 185 21.22 11.90 -2.94
CA PRO A 185 20.33 10.74 -2.74
C PRO A 185 18.97 11.13 -2.16
N GLU A 186 18.88 12.14 -1.29
CA GLU A 186 17.61 12.61 -0.74
C GLU A 186 16.71 13.23 -1.84
N GLU A 187 17.28 14.01 -2.76
CA GLU A 187 16.55 14.53 -3.92
C GLU A 187 16.13 13.41 -4.87
N ALA A 188 17.00 12.42 -5.09
CA ALA A 188 16.68 11.26 -5.92
C ALA A 188 15.50 10.47 -5.36
N THR A 189 15.53 10.16 -4.06
CA THR A 189 14.45 9.50 -3.33
C THR A 189 13.15 10.31 -3.37
N SER A 190 13.21 11.63 -3.17
CA SER A 190 12.03 12.48 -3.30
C SER A 190 11.40 12.45 -4.70
N ILE A 191 12.20 12.31 -5.77
CA ILE A 191 11.68 12.22 -7.13
C ILE A 191 10.99 10.89 -7.39
N VAL A 192 11.52 9.77 -6.84
CA VAL A 192 10.87 8.45 -6.93
C VAL A 192 9.48 8.52 -6.32
N PHE A 193 9.40 9.03 -5.11
CA PHE A 193 8.15 9.15 -4.37
C PHE A 193 7.14 10.11 -5.02
N ASP A 194 7.59 11.26 -5.49
CA ASP A 194 6.73 12.20 -6.24
C ASP A 194 6.22 11.58 -7.55
N ALA A 195 7.05 10.76 -8.23
CA ALA A 195 6.63 10.07 -9.45
C ALA A 195 5.61 8.95 -9.20
N TYR A 196 5.71 8.23 -8.08
CA TYR A 196 4.70 7.24 -7.70
C TYR A 196 3.36 7.93 -7.40
N LEU A 197 3.32 8.82 -6.40
CA LEU A 197 2.06 9.40 -5.93
C LEU A 197 1.38 10.30 -6.96
N THR A 198 2.14 11.22 -7.56
CA THR A 198 1.50 12.26 -8.39
C THR A 198 1.21 11.79 -9.80
N ARG A 199 1.60 10.57 -10.17
CA ARG A 199 1.50 10.06 -11.54
C ARG A 199 1.09 8.59 -11.61
N PHE A 200 1.83 7.69 -10.94
CA PHE A 200 1.58 6.25 -11.07
C PHE A 200 0.21 5.86 -10.50
N GLU A 201 -0.16 6.34 -9.31
CA GLU A 201 -1.49 6.14 -8.73
C GLU A 201 -2.61 6.61 -9.66
N GLY A 202 -2.38 7.71 -10.38
CA GLY A 202 -3.34 8.26 -11.35
C GLY A 202 -3.67 7.34 -12.54
N VAL A 203 -2.85 6.33 -12.81
CA VAL A 203 -3.05 5.35 -13.90
C VAL A 203 -3.26 3.92 -13.43
N GLU A 204 -3.03 3.67 -12.14
CA GLU A 204 -3.04 2.36 -11.51
C GLU A 204 -4.35 1.60 -11.67
N GLY A 205 -5.49 2.24 -11.36
CA GLY A 205 -6.79 1.59 -11.47
C GLY A 205 -7.09 1.06 -12.88
N MET A 206 -6.65 1.76 -13.93
CA MET A 206 -6.78 1.28 -15.32
C MET A 206 -5.82 0.14 -15.63
N LEU A 207 -4.62 0.15 -15.03
CA LEU A 207 -3.61 -0.89 -15.22
C LEU A 207 -3.96 -2.18 -14.47
N ILE A 208 -4.54 -2.09 -13.28
CA ILE A 208 -5.01 -3.25 -12.51
C ILE A 208 -6.06 -4.05 -13.28
N GLU A 209 -6.95 -3.38 -14.01
CA GLU A 209 -7.92 -4.04 -14.89
C GLU A 209 -7.25 -4.85 -16.02
N GLN A 210 -6.01 -4.52 -16.40
CA GLN A 210 -5.27 -5.21 -17.47
C GLN A 210 -4.29 -6.26 -16.92
N ASP A 211 -3.51 -5.92 -15.89
CA ASP A 211 -2.41 -6.73 -15.38
C ASP A 211 -2.05 -6.32 -13.93
N ALA A 212 -2.76 -6.90 -12.96
CA ALA A 212 -2.55 -6.60 -11.54
C ALA A 212 -1.15 -7.00 -11.03
N ASP A 213 -0.58 -8.10 -11.53
CA ASP A 213 0.76 -8.54 -11.13
C ASP A 213 1.82 -7.50 -11.57
N LEU A 214 1.67 -6.91 -12.76
CA LEU A 214 2.56 -5.85 -13.25
C LEU A 214 2.49 -4.59 -12.39
N VAL A 215 1.31 -4.24 -11.88
CA VAL A 215 1.12 -3.08 -10.99
C VAL A 215 1.87 -3.30 -9.70
N VAL A 216 1.61 -4.40 -9.00
CA VAL A 216 2.31 -4.77 -7.75
C VAL A 216 3.84 -4.77 -7.97
N ASP A 217 4.30 -5.34 -9.09
CA ASP A 217 5.72 -5.34 -9.45
C ASP A 217 6.33 -3.94 -9.62
N LEU A 218 5.54 -2.96 -10.10
CA LEU A 218 5.97 -1.56 -10.23
C LEU A 218 5.93 -0.85 -8.88
N GLU A 219 4.92 -1.09 -8.05
CA GLU A 219 4.82 -0.55 -6.70
C GLU A 219 6.00 -1.00 -5.83
N VAL A 220 6.37 -2.28 -5.90
CA VAL A 220 7.57 -2.80 -5.23
C VAL A 220 8.81 -2.05 -5.68
N ASP A 221 8.95 -1.80 -6.99
CA ASP A 221 10.11 -1.09 -7.50
C ASP A 221 10.17 0.38 -7.03
N PHE A 222 9.02 1.07 -7.01
CA PHE A 222 8.91 2.46 -6.56
C PHE A 222 9.13 2.60 -5.05
N ASN A 223 8.54 1.73 -4.25
CA ASN A 223 8.49 1.89 -2.80
C ASN A 223 9.59 1.12 -2.05
N VAL A 224 10.20 0.11 -2.69
CA VAL A 224 11.19 -0.76 -2.06
C VAL A 224 12.47 -0.86 -2.87
N THR A 225 12.45 -1.45 -4.07
CA THR A 225 13.69 -1.84 -4.79
C THR A 225 14.59 -0.64 -5.06
N LEU A 226 14.04 0.43 -5.65
CA LEU A 226 14.80 1.60 -6.03
C LEU A 226 15.22 2.46 -4.82
N PRO A 227 14.33 2.78 -3.85
CA PRO A 227 14.72 3.46 -2.62
C PRO A 227 15.83 2.72 -1.86
N GLN A 228 15.70 1.40 -1.65
CA GLN A 228 16.71 0.62 -0.93
C GLN A 228 18.05 0.58 -1.66
N ALA A 229 18.04 0.46 -2.99
CA ALA A 229 19.28 0.53 -3.78
C ALA A 229 20.00 1.87 -3.57
N MET A 230 19.27 2.98 -3.48
CA MET A 230 19.86 4.29 -3.22
C MET A 230 20.30 4.46 -1.77
N GLU A 231 19.49 4.05 -0.79
CA GLU A 231 19.78 4.17 0.64
C GLU A 231 20.98 3.31 1.07
N SER A 232 21.12 2.11 0.48
CA SER A 232 22.27 1.24 0.72
C SER A 232 23.57 1.73 0.05
N GLY A 233 23.51 2.84 -0.69
CA GLY A 233 24.67 3.38 -1.40
C GLY A 233 25.14 2.48 -2.55
N ALA A 234 24.22 1.78 -3.22
CA ALA A 234 24.56 0.93 -4.35
C ALA A 234 25.29 1.71 -5.46
N SER A 235 26.03 1.00 -6.31
CA SER A 235 26.74 1.65 -7.42
C SER A 235 25.74 2.35 -8.36
N LEU A 236 26.19 3.41 -9.02
CA LEU A 236 25.38 4.11 -10.02
C LEU A 236 24.87 3.16 -11.12
N ASP A 237 25.67 2.16 -11.50
CA ASP A 237 25.27 1.17 -12.50
C ASP A 237 24.17 0.24 -11.98
N ASN A 238 24.19 -0.13 -10.70
CA ASN A 238 23.11 -0.91 -10.09
C ASN A 238 21.81 -0.11 -10.02
N VAL A 239 21.86 1.14 -9.55
CA VAL A 239 20.67 2.02 -9.51
C VAL A 239 20.11 2.24 -10.92
N ARG A 240 20.97 2.46 -11.91
CA ARG A 240 20.56 2.55 -13.31
C ARG A 240 19.90 1.25 -13.81
N GLY A 241 20.43 0.09 -13.39
CA GLY A 241 19.85 -1.21 -13.73
C GLY A 241 18.42 -1.38 -13.20
N VAL A 242 18.17 -0.98 -11.95
CA VAL A 242 16.81 -0.98 -11.35
C VAL A 242 15.89 -0.07 -12.15
N VAL A 243 16.31 1.17 -12.43
CA VAL A 243 15.51 2.12 -13.23
C VAL A 243 15.20 1.60 -14.63
N GLN A 244 16.14 0.93 -15.30
CA GLN A 244 15.91 0.33 -16.62
C GLN A 244 14.88 -0.81 -16.59
N ALA A 245 14.89 -1.62 -15.52
CA ALA A 245 13.88 -2.65 -15.32
C ALA A 245 12.48 -2.03 -15.13
N MET A 246 12.38 -0.99 -14.30
CA MET A 246 11.15 -0.22 -14.13
C MET A 246 10.66 0.38 -15.44
N GLN A 247 11.54 1.02 -16.21
CA GLN A 247 11.18 1.58 -17.51
C GLN A 247 10.64 0.53 -18.49
N SER A 248 11.17 -0.70 -18.44
CA SER A 248 10.66 -1.80 -19.27
C SER A 248 9.26 -2.26 -18.84
N LYS A 249 8.99 -2.29 -17.53
CA LYS A 249 7.65 -2.55 -16.98
C LYS A 249 6.67 -1.44 -17.37
N LEU A 250 7.08 -0.18 -17.31
CA LEU A 250 6.27 0.97 -17.74
C LEU A 250 5.99 0.95 -19.26
N ASP A 251 6.93 0.47 -20.08
CA ASP A 251 6.69 0.25 -21.52
C ASP A 251 5.61 -0.81 -21.77
N ARG A 252 5.62 -1.90 -21.00
CA ARG A 252 4.56 -2.91 -21.06
C ARG A 252 3.21 -2.34 -20.60
N ALA A 253 3.19 -1.61 -19.48
CA ALA A 253 1.98 -0.94 -18.97
C ALA A 253 1.37 -0.02 -20.03
N LYS A 254 2.21 0.74 -20.75
CA LYS A 254 1.78 1.61 -21.84
C LYS A 254 1.13 0.83 -22.99
N SER A 255 1.76 -0.27 -23.44
CA SER A 255 1.17 -1.11 -24.49
C SER A 255 -0.18 -1.68 -24.10
N LEU A 256 -0.36 -2.12 -22.84
CA LEU A 256 -1.64 -2.63 -22.34
C LEU A 256 -2.75 -1.56 -22.38
N LEU A 257 -2.42 -0.32 -21.98
CA LEU A 257 -3.38 0.78 -22.04
C LEU A 257 -3.75 1.16 -23.48
N GLU A 258 -2.78 1.18 -24.40
CA GLU A 258 -3.02 1.43 -25.82
C GLU A 258 -3.91 0.34 -26.46
N GLU A 259 -3.72 -0.93 -26.10
CA GLU A 259 -4.56 -2.05 -26.53
C GLU A 259 -5.99 -1.93 -25.98
N ALA A 260 -6.14 -1.63 -24.68
CA ALA A 260 -7.44 -1.44 -24.04
C ALA A 260 -8.24 -0.26 -24.64
N GLU A 261 -7.57 0.83 -25.01
CA GLU A 261 -8.18 1.96 -25.71
C GLU A 261 -8.68 1.60 -27.11
N GLN A 262 -7.88 0.82 -27.87
CA GLN A 262 -8.26 0.34 -29.21
C GLN A 262 -9.47 -0.61 -29.15
N ASP A 263 -9.48 -1.52 -28.17
CA ASP A 263 -10.58 -2.46 -27.98
C ASP A 263 -11.87 -1.72 -27.63
N ARG A 264 -11.83 -0.71 -26.74
CA ARG A 264 -12.99 0.17 -26.49
C ARG A 264 -13.48 0.86 -27.75
N ALA A 265 -12.59 1.43 -28.56
CA ALA A 265 -12.96 2.13 -29.79
C ALA A 265 -13.56 1.20 -30.88
N SER A 266 -13.29 -0.10 -30.83
CA SER A 266 -13.79 -1.09 -31.79
C SER A 266 -15.21 -1.61 -31.48
N VAL A 267 -15.66 -1.46 -30.23
CA VAL A 267 -16.95 -1.98 -29.75
C VAL A 267 -18.07 -0.93 -29.88
N PHE A 268 -17.73 0.34 -30.11
CA PHE A 268 -18.67 1.45 -30.37
C PHE A 268 -18.75 1.80 -31.87
#